data_AF-A0A2V8U1X3-F1
#
_entry.id   AF-A0A2V8U1X3-F1
#
_cell.length_a   1.000
_cell.length_b   1.000
_cell.length_c   1.000
_cell.angle_alpha   90.00
_cell.angle_beta   90.00
_cell.angle_gamma   90.00
#
_symmetry.space_group_name_H-M   'P 1'
#
loop_
_entity.id
_entity.type
_entity.pdbx_description
1 polymer ?
#
loop_
_entity_poly.entity_id
_entity_poly.type
_entity_poly.pdbx_seq_one_letter_code
_entity_poly.pdbx_strand_id
1 'polypeptide(L)'
;MNRRNFLLAAGTAAAAFQDNAIQRVAAADSSLKGKTPEDVAADEDYWAEIRNAFTIDRNIINLNNGHVSPAPRPVQDAMRRYLDYSDMG
;
A
#
# COMPACT_ATOMS: atom_id res chain seq x y z
N MET A 1 17.51 10.72 -14.99
CA MET A 1 16.98 9.74 -14.00
C MET A 1 15.47 9.65 -14.19
N ASN A 2 14.90 8.46 -14.40
CA ASN A 2 13.47 8.31 -14.74
C ASN A 2 12.62 8.31 -13.46
N ARG A 3 11.48 9.02 -13.42
CA ARG A 3 10.59 9.10 -12.22
C ARG A 3 10.23 7.73 -11.64
N ARG A 4 10.05 6.75 -12.52
CA ARG A 4 9.76 5.35 -12.16
C ARG A 4 10.92 4.72 -11.39
N ASN A 5 12.15 4.96 -11.84
CA ASN A 5 13.35 4.43 -11.20
C ASN A 5 13.63 5.13 -9.86
N PHE A 6 13.27 6.41 -9.74
CA PHE A 6 13.37 7.15 -8.49
C PHE A 6 12.37 6.64 -7.44
N LEU A 7 11.09 6.44 -7.82
CA LEU A 7 10.07 5.88 -6.93
C LEU A 7 10.41 4.44 -6.51
N LEU A 8 10.95 3.63 -7.42
CA LEU A 8 11.43 2.28 -7.11
C LEU A 8 12.61 2.31 -6.12
N ALA A 9 13.58 3.21 -6.33
CA ALA A 9 14.75 3.35 -5.44
C ALA A 9 14.38 3.89 -4.04
N ALA A 10 13.49 4.88 -3.98
CA ALA A 10 13.02 5.43 -2.72
C ALA A 10 12.13 4.43 -1.94
N GLY A 11 11.27 3.70 -2.65
CA GLY A 11 10.41 2.66 -2.04
C GLY A 11 11.20 1.46 -1.51
N THR A 12 12.26 1.03 -2.22
CA THR A 12 13.13 -0.06 -1.76
C THR A 12 13.95 0.32 -0.53
N ALA A 13 14.42 1.57 -0.45
CA ALA A 13 15.12 2.07 0.75
C ALA A 13 14.21 2.12 1.97
N ALA A 14 12.95 2.56 1.82
CA ALA A 14 11.98 2.58 2.93
C ALA A 14 11.54 1.16 3.36
N ALA A 15 11.42 0.23 2.40
CA ALA A 15 11.09 -1.17 2.67
C ALA A 15 12.23 -1.93 3.39
N ALA A 16 13.48 -1.51 3.23
CA ALA A 16 14.62 -2.07 3.96
C ALA A 16 14.56 -1.81 5.48
N PHE A 17 13.78 -0.83 5.94
CA PHE A 17 13.56 -0.52 7.36
C PHE A 17 12.29 -1.17 7.95
N GLN A 18 11.65 -2.07 7.22
CA GLN A 18 10.47 -2.81 7.67
C GLN A 18 10.76 -4.30 7.55
N ASP A 19 10.75 -5.02 8.68
CA ASP A 19 10.89 -6.48 8.66
C ASP A 19 9.90 -7.08 7.66
N ASN A 20 10.41 -7.90 6.74
CA ASN A 20 9.63 -8.58 5.71
C ASN A 20 8.88 -7.71 4.69
N ALA A 21 9.11 -6.40 4.57
CA ALA A 21 8.38 -5.59 3.58
C ALA A 21 8.73 -5.96 2.14
N ILE A 22 10.01 -6.19 1.85
CA ILE A 22 10.47 -6.63 0.53
C ILE A 22 9.95 -8.05 0.23
N GLN A 23 9.99 -8.97 1.20
CA GLN A 23 9.40 -10.30 1.04
C GLN A 23 7.89 -10.25 0.81
N ARG A 24 7.16 -9.34 1.47
CA ARG A 24 5.70 -9.18 1.30
C ARG A 24 5.34 -8.64 -0.07
N VAL A 25 6.06 -7.63 -0.57
CA VAL A 25 5.84 -7.12 -1.92
C VAL A 25 6.20 -8.18 -2.97
N ALA A 26 7.32 -8.90 -2.80
CA ALA A 26 7.71 -9.97 -3.70
C ALA A 26 6.72 -11.16 -3.68
N ALA A 27 6.18 -11.51 -2.51
CA ALA A 27 5.16 -12.55 -2.37
C ALA A 27 3.85 -12.14 -3.05
N ALA A 28 3.41 -10.90 -2.88
CA ALA A 28 2.24 -10.36 -3.56
C ALA A 28 2.42 -10.30 -5.09
N ASP A 29 3.63 -9.99 -5.58
CA ASP A 29 3.92 -10.04 -7.01
C ASP A 29 3.93 -11.49 -7.54
N SER A 30 4.42 -12.44 -6.73
CA SER A 30 4.44 -13.85 -7.09
C SER A 30 3.05 -14.50 -7.17
N SER A 31 2.08 -14.05 -6.36
CA SER A 31 0.71 -14.58 -6.36
C SER A 31 -0.09 -14.15 -7.60
N LEU A 32 0.39 -13.15 -8.33
CA LEU A 32 -0.20 -12.65 -9.57
C LEU A 32 0.48 -13.24 -10.82
N LYS A 33 1.57 -14.00 -10.65
CA LYS A 33 2.37 -14.50 -11.76
C LYS A 33 1.57 -15.46 -12.65
N GLY A 34 1.43 -15.11 -13.92
CA GLY A 34 0.72 -15.91 -14.92
C GLY A 34 -0.79 -15.66 -14.99
N LYS A 35 -1.34 -14.78 -14.15
CA LYS A 35 -2.72 -14.30 -14.27
C LYS A 35 -2.80 -13.17 -15.31
N THR A 36 -3.87 -13.13 -16.10
CA THR A 36 -4.14 -11.98 -16.97
C THR A 36 -4.66 -10.79 -16.13
N PRO A 37 -4.56 -9.54 -16.61
CA PRO A 37 -5.16 -8.39 -15.93
C PRO A 37 -6.65 -8.59 -15.63
N GLU A 38 -7.38 -9.24 -16.53
CA GLU A 38 -8.79 -9.57 -16.38
C GLU A 38 -9.01 -10.58 -15.24
N ASP A 39 -8.17 -11.60 -15.14
CA ASP A 39 -8.23 -12.58 -14.03
C ASP A 39 -7.96 -11.92 -12.68
N VAL A 40 -6.98 -11.02 -12.61
CA VAL A 40 -6.65 -10.29 -11.37
C VAL A 40 -7.77 -9.30 -11.02
N ALA A 41 -8.38 -8.65 -12.01
CA ALA A 41 -9.50 -7.75 -11.78
C ALA A 41 -10.72 -8.47 -11.18
N ALA A 42 -10.91 -9.75 -11.52
CA ALA A 42 -12.00 -10.59 -11.00
C ALA A 42 -11.68 -11.28 -9.66
N ASP A 43 -10.46 -11.18 -9.15
CA ASP A 43 -10.01 -11.86 -7.93
C ASP A 43 -10.45 -11.10 -6.66
N GLU A 44 -11.63 -11.43 -6.14
CA GLU A 44 -12.21 -10.76 -4.97
C GLU A 44 -11.40 -10.97 -3.68
N ASP A 45 -10.70 -12.10 -3.52
CA ASP A 45 -9.87 -12.35 -2.33
C ASP A 45 -8.67 -11.40 -2.30
N TYR A 46 -8.03 -11.22 -3.46
CA TYR A 46 -6.96 -10.24 -3.64
C TYR A 46 -7.43 -8.81 -3.36
N TRP A 47 -8.56 -8.40 -3.94
CA TRP A 47 -9.09 -7.05 -3.73
C TRP A 47 -9.66 -6.83 -2.33
N ALA A 48 -10.15 -7.87 -1.66
CA ALA A 48 -10.55 -7.81 -0.26
C ALA A 48 -9.35 -7.49 0.64
N GLU A 49 -8.18 -8.08 0.41
CA GLU A 49 -6.95 -7.76 1.15
C GLU A 49 -6.56 -6.28 0.98
N ILE A 50 -6.56 -5.79 -0.28
CA ILE A 50 -6.24 -4.38 -0.58
C ILE A 50 -7.25 -3.44 0.08
N ARG A 51 -8.55 -3.69 -0.09
CA ARG A 51 -9.62 -2.87 0.52
C ARG A 51 -9.46 -2.86 2.04
N ASN A 52 -9.16 -4.02 2.60
CA ASN A 52 -8.93 -4.16 4.02
C ASN A 52 -7.70 -3.42 4.49
N ALA A 53 -6.75 -2.96 3.67
CA ALA A 53 -5.61 -2.16 4.13
C ALA A 53 -5.96 -0.70 4.47
N PHE A 54 -7.14 -0.21 4.06
CA PHE A 54 -7.59 1.16 4.33
C PHE A 54 -8.54 1.23 5.54
N THR A 55 -8.75 2.43 6.09
CA THR A 55 -9.60 2.70 7.27
C THR A 55 -10.94 3.36 6.90
N ILE A 56 -11.38 3.24 5.64
CA ILE A 56 -12.63 3.85 5.18
C ILE A 56 -13.82 3.15 5.83
N ASP A 57 -14.86 3.91 6.17
CA ASP A 57 -16.15 3.35 6.60
C ASP A 57 -16.72 2.43 5.51
N ARG A 58 -17.04 1.18 5.88
CA ARG A 58 -17.56 0.17 4.95
C ARG A 58 -18.97 0.44 4.44
N ASN A 59 -19.68 1.39 5.05
CA ASN A 59 -21.00 1.84 4.60
C ASN A 59 -20.91 2.95 3.54
N ILE A 60 -19.70 3.39 3.16
CA ILE A 60 -19.48 4.47 2.19
C ILE A 60 -18.80 3.93 0.93
N ILE A 61 -19.34 4.30 -0.22
CA ILE A 61 -18.69 4.09 -1.52
C ILE A 61 -17.92 5.38 -1.89
N ASN A 62 -16.59 5.32 -1.82
CA ASN A 62 -15.75 6.47 -2.18
C ASN A 62 -15.38 6.46 -3.67
N LEU A 63 -16.09 7.26 -4.45
CA LEU A 63 -15.82 7.47 -5.88
C LEU A 63 -14.83 8.60 -6.18
N ASN A 64 -14.31 9.29 -5.16
CA ASN A 64 -13.39 10.43 -5.32
C ASN A 64 -11.90 10.05 -5.21
N ASN A 65 -11.57 8.76 -5.12
CA ASN A 65 -10.20 8.26 -4.99
C ASN A 65 -9.25 8.69 -6.13
N GLY A 66 -9.77 9.12 -7.28
CA GLY A 66 -8.95 9.67 -8.38
C GLY A 66 -8.40 11.08 -8.12
N HIS A 67 -9.04 11.86 -7.24
CA HIS A 67 -8.59 13.21 -6.86
C HIS A 67 -7.95 13.22 -5.47
N VAL A 68 -8.60 12.58 -4.49
CA VAL A 68 -8.10 12.45 -3.12
C VAL A 68 -8.40 11.04 -2.62
N SER A 69 -7.34 10.29 -2.36
CA SER A 69 -7.41 8.96 -1.76
C SER A 69 -6.86 9.00 -0.34
N PRO A 70 -7.52 8.35 0.64
CA PRO A 70 -6.95 8.19 1.97
C PRO A 70 -5.68 7.33 1.89
N ALA A 71 -4.72 7.61 2.75
CA ALA A 71 -3.54 6.74 2.87
C ALA A 71 -3.94 5.37 3.46
N PRO A 72 -3.30 4.26 3.07
CA PRO A 72 -3.53 2.96 3.72
C PRO A 72 -3.00 2.96 5.17
N ARG A 73 -3.51 2.06 6.02
CA ARG A 73 -3.17 1.98 7.46
C ARG A 73 -1.68 2.05 7.77
N PRO A 74 -0.79 1.28 7.11
CA PRO A 74 0.63 1.33 7.46
C PRO A 74 1.26 2.71 7.32
N VAL A 75 0.78 3.51 6.35
CA VAL A 75 1.24 4.90 6.15
C VAL A 75 0.69 5.81 7.24
N GLN A 76 -0.59 5.66 7.59
CA GLN A 76 -1.19 6.40 8.71
C GLN A 76 -0.46 6.09 10.03
N ASP A 77 -0.14 4.83 10.28
CA ASP A 77 0.57 4.38 11.50
C ASP A 77 2.02 4.88 11.55
N ALA A 78 2.69 4.96 10.39
CA ALA A 78 4.01 5.58 10.29
C ALA A 78 3.96 7.08 10.61
N MET A 79 2.98 7.80 10.04
CA MET A 79 2.77 9.22 10.33
C MET A 79 2.45 9.44 11.82
N ARG A 80 1.59 8.61 12.41
CA ARG A 80 1.25 8.70 13.84
C ARG A 80 2.48 8.54 14.73
N ARG A 81 3.27 7.48 14.52
CA ARG A 81 4.51 7.25 15.29
C ARG A 81 5.49 8.41 15.19
N TYR A 82 5.59 9.03 14.02
CA TYR A 82 6.45 10.20 13.82
C TYR A 82 5.97 11.42 14.62
N LEU A 83 4.66 11.68 14.63
CA LEU A 83 4.07 12.76 15.41
C LEU A 83 4.22 12.51 16.91
N ASP A 84 3.92 11.29 17.37
CA ASP A 84 4.09 10.90 18.77
C ASP A 84 5.54 11.15 19.24
N TYR A 85 6.55 10.83 18.41
CA TYR A 85 7.95 11.12 18.72
C TYR A 85 8.27 12.62 18.76
N SER A 86 7.66 13.41 17.86
CA SER A 86 7.91 14.85 17.76
C SER A 86 7.28 15.62 18.92
N ASP A 87 6.13 15.16 19.42
CA ASP A 87 5.37 15.79 20.50
C ASP A 87 5.90 15.42 21.91
N MET A 88 6.89 14.53 22.01
CA MET A 88 7.58 14.18 23.27
C MET A 88 8.61 15.23 23.72
N GLY A 89 8.69 16.39 23.04
CA GLY A 89 9.59 17.51 23.35
C GLY A 89 9.00 18.56 24.28
#